data_AF-A0A932LLI3-F1
#
_entry.id   AF-A0A932LLI3-F1
#
_cell.length_a   1.000
_cell.length_b   1.000
_cell.length_c   1.000
_cell.angle_alpha   90.00
_cell.angle_beta   90.00
_cell.angle_gamma   90.00
#
_symmetry.space_group_name_H-M   'P 1'
#
loop_
_entity.id
_entity.type
_entity.pdbx_description
1 polymer ?
#
loop_
_entity_poly.entity_id
_entity_poly.type
_entity_poly.pdbx_seq_one_letter_code
_entity_poly.pdbx_strand_id
1 'polypeptide(L)'
;MLRQGKPSCPVQCIQERGQKGVVRVKHRFGEDHLNQPLQVTAFLSDGSRQDVTAMANYSSNAPPIADVNERGIVQTHDVAGEAAVMVSYLGRVAVSRLVIPQQLATPFVRPPEHNFIDGLVWDKLKQLGIQPSEPCSDEEFLRRVYLDVIGTLPTPEEARKFLIDEVRSDRIHAVAAQDPMNRVTTNDKRARLVNELLDRPEFVDYWSLKWADILRVDRQQLKAKGAYAFYEWLRASIRENKPYDQFVREIVAAQGSSERVGPVNLYRVISTPEQLASTTSQLFLGVRIQCAQCHHHPFDKWSQDDFYGMVGFFNRVQRRGDGEGIDVSVGPPAEVRNPRSGKAVPPHPLEEGFGVQGSGRSQQRNR
;
A
#
# COMPACT_ATOMS: atom_id res chain seq x y z
N MET A 1 22.35 -49.50 3.47
CA MET A 1 22.78 -48.08 3.54
C MET A 1 22.01 -47.29 2.50
N LEU A 2 20.84 -46.79 2.87
CA LEU A 2 19.94 -46.06 1.97
C LEU A 2 20.40 -44.60 1.91
N ARG A 3 20.78 -44.15 0.70
CA ARG A 3 21.11 -42.75 0.42
C ARG A 3 19.85 -41.91 0.65
N GLN A 4 19.90 -41.01 1.64
CA GLN A 4 18.89 -39.99 1.84
C GLN A 4 18.85 -39.07 0.61
N GLY A 5 17.69 -39.00 -0.04
CA GLY A 5 17.44 -38.06 -1.13
C GLY A 5 17.42 -36.63 -0.58
N LYS A 6 18.17 -35.73 -1.22
CA LYS A 6 18.12 -34.30 -0.93
C LYS A 6 16.73 -33.74 -1.31
N PRO A 7 16.05 -32.99 -0.43
CA PRO A 7 14.76 -32.38 -0.75
C PRO A 7 14.94 -31.24 -1.76
N SER A 8 14.16 -31.29 -2.84
CA SER A 8 14.09 -30.29 -3.91
C SER A 8 13.37 -29.03 -3.43
N CYS A 9 14.05 -27.87 -3.44
CA CYS A 9 13.51 -26.57 -3.07
C CYS A 9 13.07 -25.79 -4.33
N PRO A 10 11.77 -25.54 -4.57
CA PRO A 10 11.31 -24.79 -5.73
C PRO A 10 11.41 -23.28 -5.48
N VAL A 11 12.45 -22.62 -6.00
CA VAL A 11 12.55 -21.16 -6.02
C VAL A 11 11.62 -20.61 -7.11
N GLN A 12 10.59 -19.85 -6.71
CA GLN A 12 9.60 -19.27 -7.62
C GLN A 12 9.93 -17.79 -7.89
N CYS A 13 10.09 -17.41 -9.16
CA CYS A 13 10.41 -16.05 -9.59
C CYS A 13 9.14 -15.31 -10.08
N ILE A 14 8.83 -14.15 -9.50
CA ILE A 14 7.73 -13.28 -9.94
C ILE A 14 8.32 -12.17 -10.81
N GLN A 15 8.02 -12.18 -12.12
CA GLN A 15 8.47 -11.15 -13.07
C GLN A 15 7.49 -9.97 -13.11
N GLU A 16 7.96 -8.75 -12.85
CA GLU A 16 7.18 -7.53 -13.10
C GLU A 16 7.30 -7.07 -14.58
N ARG A 17 6.15 -6.79 -15.21
CA ARG A 17 6.06 -6.35 -16.61
C ARG A 17 6.09 -4.81 -16.73
N GLY A 18 6.99 -4.32 -17.58
CA GLY A 18 6.71 -3.27 -18.56
C GLY A 18 7.01 -1.81 -18.18
N GLN A 19 8.13 -1.27 -18.66
CA GLN A 19 8.30 0.14 -19.05
C GLN A 19 9.60 0.31 -19.88
N LYS A 20 9.77 1.45 -20.59
CA LYS A 20 10.98 1.81 -21.36
C LYS A 20 12.00 2.49 -20.42
N GLY A 21 13.31 2.32 -20.65
CA GLY A 21 14.34 2.79 -19.70
C GLY A 21 14.51 1.89 -18.46
N VAL A 22 14.01 0.65 -18.55
CA VAL A 22 13.87 -0.27 -17.41
C VAL A 22 15.02 -1.25 -17.37
N VAL A 23 15.52 -1.48 -16.17
CA VAL A 23 16.37 -2.62 -15.84
C VAL A 23 15.45 -3.80 -15.58
N ARG A 24 15.56 -4.88 -16.37
CA ARG A 24 14.83 -6.12 -16.09
C ARG A 24 15.77 -7.15 -15.53
N VAL A 25 15.33 -7.79 -14.45
CA VAL A 25 16.03 -8.90 -13.83
C VAL A 25 15.31 -10.19 -14.22
N LYS A 26 16.08 -11.18 -14.67
CA LYS A 26 15.60 -12.55 -14.88
C LYS A 26 16.55 -13.51 -14.18
N HIS A 27 15.99 -14.52 -13.52
CA HIS A 27 16.80 -15.65 -13.06
C HIS A 27 17.16 -16.51 -14.28
N ARG A 28 18.43 -16.87 -14.43
CA ARG A 28 18.83 -18.02 -15.23
C ARG A 28 18.82 -19.24 -14.30
N PHE A 29 17.85 -20.12 -14.49
CA PHE A 29 17.79 -21.36 -13.74
C PHE A 29 19.02 -22.21 -14.06
N GLY A 30 19.89 -22.42 -13.08
CA GLY A 30 20.91 -23.48 -13.08
C GLY A 30 20.40 -24.69 -12.30
N GLU A 31 21.05 -25.85 -12.49
CA GLU A 31 20.76 -27.09 -11.73
C GLU A 31 21.10 -26.96 -10.24
N ASP A 32 21.89 -25.95 -9.86
CA ASP A 32 22.25 -25.65 -8.47
C ASP A 32 21.31 -24.59 -7.88
N HIS A 33 20.36 -25.04 -7.06
CA HIS A 33 19.40 -24.16 -6.40
C HIS A 33 20.03 -23.19 -5.39
N LEU A 34 21.26 -23.48 -4.93
CA LEU A 34 21.98 -22.65 -3.96
C LEU A 34 22.58 -21.40 -4.58
N ASN A 35 22.89 -21.43 -5.89
CA ASN A 35 23.56 -20.34 -6.60
C ASN A 35 22.81 -20.01 -7.89
N GLN A 36 22.07 -18.90 -7.88
CA GLN A 36 21.26 -18.48 -9.02
C GLN A 36 21.81 -17.20 -9.67
N PRO A 37 22.30 -17.27 -10.91
CA PRO A 37 22.70 -16.06 -11.62
C PRO A 37 21.48 -15.24 -12.03
N LEU A 38 21.53 -13.95 -11.70
CA LEU A 38 20.65 -12.93 -12.25
C LEU A 38 21.19 -12.48 -13.61
N GLN A 39 20.28 -12.20 -14.54
CA GLN A 39 20.58 -11.50 -15.77
C GLN A 39 19.87 -10.15 -15.75
N VAL A 40 20.67 -9.09 -15.92
CA VAL A 40 20.20 -7.71 -15.90
C VAL A 40 20.23 -7.15 -17.31
N THR A 41 19.07 -6.83 -17.87
CA THR A 41 18.97 -6.20 -19.21
C THR A 41 18.53 -4.75 -19.08
N ALA A 42 19.35 -3.83 -19.58
CA ALA A 42 18.97 -2.43 -19.77
C ALA A 42 18.27 -2.26 -21.12
N PHE A 43 17.16 -1.53 -21.14
CA PHE A 43 16.45 -1.12 -22.35
C PHE A 43 16.67 0.39 -22.55
N LEU A 44 17.48 0.77 -23.53
CA LEU A 44 17.89 2.16 -23.75
C LEU A 44 16.83 2.96 -24.53
N SER A 45 16.95 4.29 -24.51
CA SER A 45 16.01 5.21 -25.15
C SER A 45 15.97 5.11 -26.68
N ASP A 46 17.07 4.66 -27.29
CA ASP A 46 17.17 4.35 -28.72
C ASP A 46 16.51 3.00 -29.10
N GLY A 47 15.93 2.30 -28.12
CA GLY A 47 15.28 1.00 -28.30
C GLY A 47 16.24 -0.19 -28.24
N SER A 48 17.55 0.05 -28.13
CA SER A 48 18.54 -1.03 -27.98
C SER A 48 18.45 -1.70 -26.60
N ARG A 49 18.98 -2.92 -26.53
CA ARG A 49 19.01 -3.74 -25.32
C ARG A 49 20.43 -4.16 -25.04
N GLN A 50 20.87 -3.98 -23.79
CA GLN A 50 22.22 -4.34 -23.37
C GLN A 50 22.17 -5.23 -22.14
N ASP A 51 23.01 -6.27 -22.13
CA ASP A 51 23.27 -7.03 -20.90
C ASP A 51 24.21 -6.20 -20.03
N VAL A 52 23.71 -5.81 -18.85
CA VAL A 52 24.42 -4.96 -17.90
C VAL A 52 24.68 -5.68 -16.59
N THR A 53 24.59 -7.01 -16.58
CA THR A 53 24.74 -7.84 -15.37
C THR A 53 26.03 -7.54 -14.61
N ALA A 54 27.17 -7.43 -15.31
CA ALA A 54 28.46 -7.15 -14.69
C ALA A 54 28.67 -5.67 -14.32
N MET A 55 27.78 -4.77 -14.74
CA MET A 55 27.87 -3.32 -14.48
C MET A 55 26.81 -2.83 -13.49
N ALA A 56 25.86 -3.69 -13.12
CA ALA A 56 24.83 -3.38 -12.15
C ALA A 56 25.36 -3.56 -10.73
N ASN A 57 24.85 -2.76 -9.79
CA ASN A 57 25.07 -2.96 -8.37
C ASN A 57 23.93 -3.80 -7.80
N TYR A 58 24.25 -4.65 -6.83
CA TYR A 58 23.30 -5.54 -6.18
C TYR A 58 23.30 -5.32 -4.68
N SER A 59 22.14 -5.45 -4.04
CA SER A 59 22.01 -5.48 -2.59
C SER A 59 20.84 -6.34 -2.16
N SER A 60 21.00 -7.10 -1.07
CA SER A 60 19.91 -7.86 -0.46
C SER A 60 19.38 -7.14 0.78
N ASN A 61 18.06 -7.15 0.97
CA ASN A 61 17.44 -6.66 2.21
C ASN A 61 17.48 -7.68 3.35
N ALA A 62 17.76 -8.95 3.05
CA ALA A 62 17.82 -10.04 4.02
C ALA A 62 18.94 -11.03 3.67
N PRO A 63 20.23 -10.63 3.84
CA PRO A 63 21.37 -11.50 3.54
C PRO A 63 21.32 -12.88 4.20
N PRO A 64 20.80 -13.06 5.44
CA PRO A 64 20.68 -14.40 6.02
C PRO A 64 19.77 -15.37 5.25
N ILE A 65 18.83 -14.87 4.43
CA ILE A 65 17.94 -15.66 3.58
C ILE A 65 18.60 -15.86 2.21
N ALA A 66 18.92 -14.76 1.54
CA ALA A 66 19.64 -14.78 0.27
C ALA A 66 20.56 -13.57 0.16
N ASP A 67 21.82 -13.81 -0.15
CA ASP A 67 22.82 -12.77 -0.43
C ASP A 67 23.14 -12.72 -1.92
N VAL A 68 23.77 -11.64 -2.38
CA VAL A 68 24.12 -11.44 -3.79
C VAL A 68 25.50 -10.82 -3.91
N ASN A 69 26.36 -11.41 -4.75
CA ASN A 69 27.68 -10.86 -5.00
C ASN A 69 27.68 -9.81 -6.14
N GLU A 70 28.81 -9.13 -6.31
CA GLU A 70 29.02 -8.10 -7.34
C GLU A 70 28.81 -8.60 -8.78
N ARG A 71 28.84 -9.92 -9.01
CA ARG A 71 28.61 -10.53 -10.34
C ARG A 71 27.14 -10.86 -10.60
N GLY A 72 26.24 -10.53 -9.67
CA GLY A 72 24.82 -10.84 -9.77
C GLY A 72 24.50 -12.31 -9.53
N ILE A 73 25.35 -13.06 -8.84
CA ILE A 73 25.04 -14.43 -8.42
C ILE A 73 24.40 -14.35 -7.05
N VAL A 74 23.15 -14.79 -6.97
CA VAL A 74 22.40 -14.90 -5.71
C VAL A 74 22.73 -16.22 -5.05
N GLN A 75 23.16 -16.17 -3.81
CA GLN A 75 23.40 -17.32 -2.96
C GLN A 75 22.27 -17.44 -1.95
N THR A 76 21.53 -18.54 -1.95
CA THR A 76 20.49 -18.82 -0.96
C THR A 76 21.07 -19.60 0.22
N HIS A 77 20.55 -19.34 1.42
CA HIS A 77 20.97 -20.01 2.65
C HIS A 77 19.86 -20.89 3.23
N ASP A 78 20.16 -21.56 4.34
CA ASP A 78 19.23 -22.49 5.00
C ASP A 78 18.11 -21.79 5.81
N VAL A 79 18.08 -20.45 5.81
CA VAL A 79 17.02 -19.68 6.45
C VAL A 79 15.86 -19.48 5.47
N ALA A 80 14.72 -20.07 5.80
CA ALA A 80 13.49 -19.89 5.02
C ALA A 80 12.91 -18.48 5.18
N GLY A 81 12.29 -17.97 4.12
CA GLY A 81 11.64 -16.67 4.09
C GLY A 81 11.65 -16.04 2.69
N GLU A 82 11.50 -14.73 2.64
CA GLU A 82 11.54 -13.96 1.41
C GLU A 82 12.64 -12.90 1.48
N ALA A 83 13.42 -12.81 0.42
CA ALA A 83 14.45 -11.79 0.24
C ALA A 83 14.22 -11.04 -1.07
N ALA A 84 14.43 -9.74 -1.04
CA ALA A 84 14.43 -8.87 -2.20
C ALA A 84 15.88 -8.50 -2.52
N VAL A 85 16.36 -8.96 -3.68
CA VAL A 85 17.62 -8.51 -4.27
C VAL A 85 17.31 -7.32 -5.14
N MET A 86 17.77 -6.17 -4.69
CA MET A 86 17.71 -4.93 -5.42
C MET A 86 18.87 -4.84 -6.40
N VAL A 87 18.55 -4.43 -7.61
CA VAL A 87 19.49 -4.25 -8.72
C VAL A 87 19.43 -2.79 -9.14
N SER A 88 20.57 -2.10 -9.13
CA SER A 88 20.64 -0.72 -9.61
C SER A 88 21.65 -0.56 -10.74
N TYR A 89 21.27 0.18 -11.78
CA TYR A 89 22.13 0.50 -12.91
C TYR A 89 21.78 1.88 -13.45
N LEU A 90 22.76 2.79 -13.52
CA LEU A 90 22.59 4.19 -13.97
C LEU A 90 21.39 4.92 -13.33
N GLY A 91 21.18 4.72 -12.02
CA GLY A 91 20.08 5.36 -11.26
C GLY A 91 18.70 4.73 -11.47
N ARG A 92 18.61 3.62 -12.21
CA ARG A 92 17.38 2.81 -12.33
C ARG A 92 17.45 1.63 -11.37
N VAL A 93 16.35 1.37 -10.67
CA VAL A 93 16.22 0.27 -9.71
C VAL A 93 15.25 -0.76 -10.24
N ALA A 94 15.59 -2.03 -10.06
CA ALA A 94 14.71 -3.17 -10.22
C ALA A 94 14.85 -4.09 -9.01
N VAL A 95 13.85 -4.93 -8.76
CA VAL A 95 13.88 -5.87 -7.63
C VAL A 95 13.63 -7.28 -8.14
N SER A 96 14.48 -8.22 -7.72
CA SER A 96 14.26 -9.66 -7.84
C SER A 96 13.82 -10.19 -6.49
N ARG A 97 12.60 -10.73 -6.41
CA ARG A 97 12.10 -11.37 -5.19
C ARG A 97 12.43 -12.86 -5.23
N LEU A 98 13.07 -13.34 -4.17
CA LEU A 98 13.38 -14.75 -3.93
C LEU A 98 12.56 -15.24 -2.75
N VAL A 99 11.98 -16.42 -2.90
CA VAL A 99 11.30 -17.12 -1.82
C VAL A 99 11.99 -18.44 -1.58
N ILE A 100 12.42 -18.65 -0.34
CA ILE A 100 12.92 -19.91 0.19
C ILE A 100 11.82 -20.46 1.09
N PRO A 101 10.99 -21.40 0.61
CA PRO A 101 9.91 -21.95 1.42
C PRO A 101 10.45 -22.73 2.62
N GLN A 102 9.73 -22.67 3.73
CA GLN A 102 9.91 -23.59 4.85
C GLN A 102 9.54 -25.02 4.40
N GLN A 103 10.29 -26.00 4.89
CA GLN A 103 9.92 -27.39 4.69
C GLN A 103 8.78 -27.77 5.63
N LEU A 104 7.60 -27.94 5.05
CA LEU A 104 6.43 -28.38 5.79
C LEU A 104 6.57 -29.84 6.19
N ALA A 105 6.34 -30.15 7.47
CA ALA A 105 6.28 -31.52 7.98
C ALA A 105 5.05 -32.30 7.43
N THR A 106 4.00 -31.58 7.05
CA THR A 106 2.75 -32.13 6.51
C THR A 106 2.32 -31.35 5.26
N PRO A 107 1.51 -31.93 4.36
CA PRO A 107 0.97 -31.18 3.23
C PRO A 107 0.25 -29.90 3.66
N PHE A 108 0.40 -28.82 2.89
CA PHE A 108 -0.31 -27.56 3.16
C PHE A 108 -1.82 -27.78 3.16
N VAL A 109 -2.49 -27.45 4.26
CA VAL A 109 -3.95 -27.54 4.38
C VAL A 109 -4.52 -26.15 4.16
N ARG A 110 -5.24 -25.94 3.06
CA ARG A 110 -5.85 -24.64 2.74
C ARG A 110 -7.15 -24.47 3.52
N PRO A 111 -7.28 -23.43 4.37
CA PRO A 111 -8.53 -23.13 5.07
C PRO A 111 -9.59 -22.63 4.09
N PRO A 112 -10.88 -22.60 4.52
CA PRO A 112 -11.93 -21.92 3.76
C PRO A 112 -11.58 -20.45 3.50
N GLU A 113 -11.98 -19.95 2.34
CA GLU A 113 -11.88 -18.53 1.98
C GLU A 113 -13.23 -17.85 2.23
N HIS A 114 -13.24 -16.82 3.07
CA HIS A 114 -14.43 -16.03 3.39
C HIS A 114 -14.54 -14.77 2.53
N ASN A 115 -13.40 -14.30 2.02
CA ASN A 115 -13.30 -13.15 1.13
C ASN A 115 -12.04 -13.26 0.25
N PHE A 116 -11.86 -12.36 -0.70
CA PHE A 116 -10.73 -12.40 -1.64
C PHE A 116 -9.35 -12.22 -0.97
N ILE A 117 -9.28 -11.60 0.22
CA ILE A 117 -8.04 -11.40 0.97
C ILE A 117 -7.55 -12.75 1.51
N ASP A 118 -8.44 -13.59 2.00
CA ASP A 118 -8.10 -14.92 2.52
C ASP A 118 -7.33 -15.73 1.46
N GLY A 119 -7.82 -15.74 0.21
CA GLY A 119 -7.15 -16.40 -0.90
C GLY A 119 -5.72 -15.89 -1.13
N LEU A 120 -5.52 -14.57 -1.10
CA LEU A 120 -4.19 -13.94 -1.24
C LEU A 120 -3.26 -14.33 -0.07
N VAL A 121 -3.78 -14.38 1.16
CA VAL A 121 -3.02 -14.79 2.35
C VAL A 121 -2.65 -16.28 2.25
N TRP A 122 -3.59 -17.14 1.89
CA TRP A 122 -3.35 -18.59 1.74
C TRP A 122 -2.35 -18.90 0.64
N ASP A 123 -2.42 -18.20 -0.49
CA ASP A 123 -1.45 -18.33 -1.57
C ASP A 123 -0.04 -17.96 -1.09
N LYS A 124 0.08 -16.86 -0.33
CA LYS A 124 1.37 -16.41 0.21
C LYS A 124 1.93 -17.37 1.24
N LEU A 125 1.12 -17.86 2.18
CA LEU A 125 1.55 -18.85 3.18
C LEU A 125 1.97 -20.16 2.54
N LYS A 126 1.22 -20.65 1.54
CA LYS A 126 1.60 -21.83 0.76
C LYS A 126 2.93 -21.64 0.04
N GLN A 127 3.14 -20.49 -0.59
CA GLN A 127 4.41 -20.15 -1.25
C GLN A 127 5.59 -20.13 -0.27
N LEU A 128 5.36 -19.66 0.96
CA LEU A 128 6.38 -19.62 2.02
C LEU A 128 6.53 -20.95 2.77
N GLY A 129 5.70 -21.96 2.49
CA GLY A 129 5.69 -23.22 3.24
C GLY A 129 5.29 -23.03 4.70
N ILE A 130 4.39 -22.09 5.01
CA ILE A 130 3.91 -21.83 6.37
C ILE A 130 2.50 -22.41 6.50
N GLN A 131 2.25 -23.25 7.51
CA GLN A 131 0.87 -23.67 7.79
C GLN A 131 0.09 -22.50 8.39
N PRO A 132 -1.16 -22.28 7.95
CA PRO A 132 -2.05 -21.35 8.62
C PRO A 132 -2.24 -21.76 10.09
N SER A 133 -2.26 -20.77 10.98
CA SER A 133 -2.59 -21.01 12.38
C SER A 133 -4.05 -21.44 12.52
N GLU A 134 -4.32 -22.27 13.54
CA GLU A 134 -5.68 -22.60 13.93
C GLU A 134 -6.50 -21.34 14.28
N PRO A 135 -7.82 -21.35 14.06
CA PRO A 135 -8.69 -20.27 14.50
C PRO A 135 -8.54 -20.01 16.01
N CYS A 136 -8.48 -18.74 16.40
CA CYS A 136 -8.45 -18.35 17.80
C CYS A 136 -9.72 -18.76 18.55
N SER A 137 -9.64 -18.84 19.89
CA SER A 137 -10.80 -19.15 20.73
C SER A 137 -11.85 -18.01 20.69
N ASP A 138 -13.06 -18.25 21.20
CA ASP A 138 -14.10 -17.22 21.22
C ASP A 138 -13.78 -16.08 22.17
N GLU A 139 -13.10 -16.37 23.28
CA GLU A 139 -12.64 -15.38 24.26
C GLU A 139 -11.57 -14.47 23.65
N GLU A 140 -10.61 -15.05 22.93
CA GLU A 140 -9.57 -14.29 22.22
C GLU A 140 -10.17 -13.46 21.10
N PHE A 141 -11.05 -14.05 20.29
CA PHE A 141 -11.75 -13.36 19.22
C PHE A 141 -12.55 -12.17 19.76
N LEU A 142 -13.37 -12.39 20.79
CA LEU A 142 -14.23 -11.38 21.39
C LEU A 142 -13.41 -10.18 21.89
N ARG A 143 -12.29 -10.42 22.58
CA ARG A 143 -11.43 -9.33 23.05
C ARG A 143 -10.80 -8.56 21.87
N ARG A 144 -10.28 -9.26 20.87
CA ARG A 144 -9.60 -8.63 19.71
C ARG A 144 -10.58 -7.81 18.89
N VAL A 145 -11.74 -8.37 18.55
CA VAL A 145 -12.72 -7.69 17.69
C VAL A 145 -13.27 -6.41 18.33
N TYR A 146 -13.50 -6.38 19.65
CA TYR A 146 -13.92 -5.15 20.33
C TYR A 146 -12.85 -4.05 20.30
N LEU A 147 -11.59 -4.40 20.56
CA LEU A 147 -10.48 -3.45 20.52
C LEU A 147 -10.17 -2.97 19.10
N ASP A 148 -10.23 -3.86 18.12
CA ASP A 148 -9.91 -3.56 16.73
C ASP A 148 -11.01 -2.75 16.05
N VAL A 149 -12.30 -3.06 16.32
CA VAL A 149 -13.44 -2.41 15.64
C VAL A 149 -13.84 -1.11 16.33
N ILE A 150 -13.97 -1.09 17.66
CA ILE A 150 -14.51 0.07 18.40
C ILE A 150 -13.57 0.62 19.49
N GLY A 151 -12.39 0.04 19.69
CA GLY A 151 -11.40 0.57 20.62
C GLY A 151 -11.74 0.42 22.11
N THR A 152 -12.73 -0.42 22.46
CA THR A 152 -13.15 -0.65 23.86
C THR A 152 -13.06 -2.14 24.22
N LEU A 153 -13.38 -2.48 25.47
CA LEU A 153 -13.55 -3.87 25.92
C LEU A 153 -15.04 -4.21 25.99
N PRO A 154 -15.43 -5.49 25.76
CA PRO A 154 -16.81 -5.92 25.99
C PRO A 154 -17.19 -5.74 27.46
N THR A 155 -18.45 -5.43 27.72
CA THR A 155 -18.98 -5.49 29.08
C THR A 155 -19.07 -6.95 29.56
N PRO A 156 -19.09 -7.21 30.88
CA PRO A 156 -19.30 -8.56 31.40
C PRO A 156 -20.58 -9.23 30.85
N GLU A 157 -21.65 -8.48 30.65
CA GLU A 157 -22.93 -8.95 30.09
C GLU A 157 -22.81 -9.31 28.62
N GLU A 158 -22.18 -8.46 27.81
CA GLU A 158 -21.92 -8.72 26.39
C GLU A 158 -21.03 -9.96 26.20
N ALA A 159 -19.98 -10.08 27.02
CA ALA A 159 -19.11 -11.24 26.99
C ALA A 159 -19.84 -12.53 27.36
N ARG A 160 -20.62 -12.53 28.44
CA ARG A 160 -21.44 -13.70 28.82
C ARG A 160 -22.40 -14.08 27.70
N LYS A 161 -23.12 -13.11 27.11
CA LYS A 161 -24.06 -13.34 26.01
C LYS A 161 -23.38 -13.99 24.80
N PHE A 162 -22.19 -13.53 24.41
CA PHE A 162 -21.47 -14.08 23.26
C PHE A 162 -20.87 -15.47 23.52
N LEU A 163 -20.39 -15.71 24.75
CA LEU A 163 -19.73 -16.97 25.11
C LEU A 163 -20.72 -18.13 25.31
N ILE A 164 -21.94 -17.85 25.75
CA ILE A 164 -23.00 -18.88 25.87
C ILE A 164 -23.74 -19.15 24.54
N ASP A 165 -23.56 -18.29 23.53
CA ASP A 165 -24.11 -18.52 22.20
C ASP A 165 -23.32 -19.63 21.50
N GLU A 166 -23.89 -20.83 21.42
CA GLU A 166 -23.26 -21.99 20.79
C GLU A 166 -23.39 -21.99 19.26
N VAL A 167 -24.07 -21.00 18.66
CA VAL A 167 -24.28 -20.95 17.20
C VAL A 167 -22.98 -20.56 16.49
N ARG A 168 -22.20 -21.57 16.12
CA ARG A 168 -21.13 -21.51 15.13
C ARG A 168 -21.67 -22.15 13.85
N SER A 169 -21.84 -21.38 12.77
CA SER A 169 -22.34 -21.94 11.51
C SER A 169 -21.30 -21.78 10.41
N ASP A 170 -20.87 -22.93 9.91
CA ASP A 170 -19.77 -23.18 8.95
C ASP A 170 -20.05 -22.73 7.51
N ARG A 171 -20.95 -21.76 7.28
CA ARG A 171 -21.32 -21.32 5.93
C ARG A 171 -21.65 -19.82 5.88
N ILE A 172 -20.67 -19.03 5.43
CA ILE A 172 -20.94 -17.66 4.95
C ILE A 172 -21.80 -17.74 3.70
N HIS A 173 -22.89 -16.96 3.68
CA HIS A 173 -23.65 -16.65 2.48
C HIS A 173 -23.26 -15.26 1.99
N ALA A 174 -23.34 -15.10 0.67
CA ALA A 174 -22.85 -13.97 -0.12
C ALA A 174 -22.96 -12.60 0.56
N VAL A 175 -21.91 -11.81 0.41
CA VAL A 175 -21.98 -10.34 0.52
C VAL A 175 -23.06 -9.86 -0.44
N ALA A 176 -24.13 -9.25 0.06
CA ALA A 176 -25.14 -8.65 -0.80
C ALA A 176 -24.45 -7.53 -1.59
N ALA A 177 -24.37 -7.67 -2.93
CA ALA A 177 -23.65 -6.77 -3.83
C ALA A 177 -24.12 -5.29 -3.82
N GLN A 178 -25.10 -4.95 -2.97
CA GLN A 178 -25.72 -3.64 -2.84
C GLN A 178 -25.69 -3.12 -1.40
N ASP A 179 -25.06 -3.83 -0.46
CA ASP A 179 -24.91 -3.31 0.90
C ASP A 179 -23.81 -2.23 0.92
N PRO A 180 -24.15 -0.95 1.20
CA PRO A 180 -23.16 0.11 1.28
C PRO A 180 -22.12 -0.15 2.36
N MET A 181 -22.41 -0.96 3.39
CA MET A 181 -21.51 -1.34 4.48
C MET A 181 -20.84 -2.71 4.28
N ASN A 182 -21.09 -3.39 3.15
CA ASN A 182 -20.51 -4.69 2.82
C ASN A 182 -20.73 -5.76 3.91
N ARG A 183 -21.91 -5.77 4.56
CA ARG A 183 -22.17 -6.68 5.68
C ARG A 183 -22.23 -8.12 5.22
N VAL A 184 -21.79 -8.99 6.12
CA VAL A 184 -21.89 -10.43 5.94
C VAL A 184 -23.25 -10.88 6.48
N THR A 185 -24.13 -11.38 5.62
CA THR A 185 -25.35 -12.07 6.06
C THR A 185 -25.00 -13.53 6.39
N THR A 186 -24.98 -13.87 7.67
CA THR A 186 -24.58 -15.21 8.12
C THR A 186 -25.17 -15.57 9.48
N ASN A 187 -25.39 -16.88 9.68
CA ASN A 187 -25.75 -17.46 10.96
C ASN A 187 -24.52 -17.66 11.88
N ASP A 188 -23.34 -17.25 11.44
CA ASP A 188 -22.13 -17.24 12.27
C ASP A 188 -22.17 -16.13 13.33
N LYS A 189 -21.97 -16.48 14.61
CA LYS A 189 -22.02 -15.51 15.72
C LYS A 189 -20.91 -14.47 15.66
N ARG A 190 -19.73 -14.80 15.12
CA ARG A 190 -18.60 -13.87 15.05
C ARG A 190 -18.88 -12.75 14.07
N ALA A 191 -19.39 -13.08 12.89
CA ALA A 191 -19.81 -12.10 11.89
C ALA A 191 -21.03 -11.28 12.32
N ARG A 192 -22.01 -11.86 13.05
CA ARG A 192 -23.09 -11.08 13.68
C ARG A 192 -22.52 -10.03 14.64
N LEU A 193 -21.61 -10.44 15.52
CA LEU A 193 -20.96 -9.52 16.45
C LEU A 193 -20.21 -8.41 15.71
N VAL A 194 -19.47 -8.73 14.64
CA VAL A 194 -18.81 -7.71 13.81
C VAL A 194 -19.82 -6.70 13.26
N ASN A 195 -20.92 -7.16 12.67
CA ASN A 195 -21.97 -6.26 12.17
C ASN A 195 -22.57 -5.39 13.29
N GLU A 196 -22.83 -5.96 14.47
CA GLU A 196 -23.33 -5.21 15.64
C GLU A 196 -22.33 -4.13 16.09
N LEU A 197 -21.03 -4.44 16.10
CA LEU A 197 -19.98 -3.50 16.48
C LEU A 197 -19.77 -2.39 15.44
N LEU A 198 -19.91 -2.68 14.15
CA LEU A 198 -19.82 -1.67 13.09
C LEU A 198 -20.95 -0.64 13.17
N ASP A 199 -22.11 -1.03 13.72
CA ASP A 199 -23.27 -0.14 13.88
C ASP A 199 -23.22 0.73 15.14
N ARG A 200 -22.27 0.47 16.03
CA ARG A 200 -22.13 1.20 17.27
C ARG A 200 -21.55 2.61 17.04
N PRO A 201 -22.01 3.63 17.80
CA PRO A 201 -21.44 4.98 17.71
C PRO A 201 -19.94 5.01 18.01
N GLU A 202 -19.45 4.09 18.86
CA GLU A 202 -18.04 3.95 19.19
C GLU A 202 -17.16 3.61 17.98
N PHE A 203 -17.70 2.89 16.97
CA PHE A 203 -16.99 2.68 15.71
C PHE A 203 -16.66 4.01 15.04
N VAL A 204 -17.65 4.89 14.94
CA VAL A 204 -17.49 6.22 14.36
C VAL A 204 -16.51 7.05 15.18
N ASP A 205 -16.61 7.03 16.52
CA ASP A 205 -15.67 7.73 17.41
C ASP A 205 -14.22 7.27 17.20
N TYR A 206 -14.00 5.95 17.27
CA TYR A 206 -12.68 5.35 17.23
C TYR A 206 -11.99 5.56 15.89
N TRP A 207 -12.68 5.31 14.77
CA TRP A 207 -12.10 5.49 13.45
C TRP A 207 -11.94 6.95 13.05
N SER A 208 -12.83 7.84 13.51
CA SER A 208 -12.62 9.29 13.34
C SER A 208 -11.37 9.76 14.06
N LEU A 209 -11.09 9.24 15.26
CA LEU A 209 -9.86 9.58 15.99
C LEU A 209 -8.61 9.09 15.26
N LYS A 210 -8.60 7.83 14.77
CA LYS A 210 -7.47 7.28 14.01
C LYS A 210 -7.15 8.11 12.77
N TRP A 211 -8.19 8.47 12.01
CA TRP A 211 -8.00 9.30 10.81
C TRP A 211 -7.65 10.74 11.16
N ALA A 212 -8.15 11.28 12.28
CA ALA A 212 -7.80 12.61 12.74
C ALA A 212 -6.29 12.72 13.03
N ASP A 213 -5.70 11.69 13.65
CA ASP A 213 -4.25 11.61 13.88
C ASP A 213 -3.47 11.56 12.55
N ILE A 214 -3.90 10.70 11.62
CA ILE A 214 -3.25 10.54 10.30
C ILE A 214 -3.30 11.85 9.49
N LEU A 215 -4.45 12.52 9.49
CA LEU A 215 -4.69 13.78 8.76
C LEU A 215 -4.26 15.02 9.55
N ARG A 216 -3.68 14.84 10.74
CA ARG A 216 -3.16 15.90 11.61
C ARG A 216 -4.21 16.96 11.96
N VAL A 217 -5.39 16.50 12.38
CA VAL A 217 -6.45 17.38 12.89
C VAL A 217 -6.04 17.90 14.26
N ASP A 218 -5.22 18.94 14.27
CA ASP A 218 -4.66 19.55 15.47
C ASP A 218 -5.24 20.95 15.71
N ARG A 219 -5.81 21.17 16.91
CA ARG A 219 -6.46 22.44 17.26
C ARG A 219 -5.48 23.62 17.32
N GLN A 220 -4.22 23.39 17.66
CA GLN A 220 -3.23 24.47 17.76
C GLN A 220 -2.84 24.98 16.36
N GLN A 221 -2.65 24.07 15.40
CA GLN A 221 -2.31 24.38 14.01
C GLN A 221 -3.51 24.88 13.20
N LEU A 222 -4.69 24.29 13.40
CA LEU A 222 -5.88 24.55 12.59
C LEU A 222 -6.83 25.61 13.17
N LYS A 223 -6.56 26.09 14.39
CA LYS A 223 -7.49 26.88 15.21
C LYS A 223 -8.79 26.13 15.50
N ALA A 224 -9.59 26.66 16.42
CA ALA A 224 -10.77 25.98 16.92
C ALA A 224 -11.79 25.65 15.81
N LYS A 225 -12.10 26.62 14.95
CA LYS A 225 -13.10 26.44 13.88
C LYS A 225 -12.62 25.50 12.77
N GLY A 226 -11.36 25.61 12.34
CA GLY A 226 -10.80 24.74 11.31
C GLY A 226 -10.69 23.30 11.78
N ALA A 227 -10.20 23.07 13.01
CA ALA A 227 -10.15 21.74 13.61
C ALA A 227 -11.53 21.12 13.75
N TYR A 228 -12.52 21.90 14.21
CA TYR A 228 -13.90 21.43 14.33
C TYR A 228 -14.51 21.08 12.98
N ALA A 229 -14.39 21.95 11.97
CA ALA A 229 -14.90 21.69 10.63
C ALA A 229 -14.28 20.43 10.00
N PHE A 230 -12.97 20.21 10.20
CA PHE A 230 -12.30 19.02 9.68
C PHE A 230 -12.72 17.75 10.42
N TYR A 231 -12.80 17.81 11.76
CA TYR A 231 -13.23 16.68 12.57
C TYR A 231 -14.68 16.28 12.30
N GLU A 232 -15.61 17.24 12.20
CA GLU A 232 -17.02 16.96 11.88
C GLU A 232 -17.18 16.34 10.49
N TRP A 233 -16.48 16.86 9.48
CA TRP A 233 -16.49 16.25 8.14
C TRP A 233 -15.94 14.81 8.16
N LEU A 234 -14.86 14.58 8.91
CA LEU A 234 -14.27 13.26 9.03
C LEU A 234 -15.24 12.30 9.72
N ARG A 235 -15.84 12.73 10.82
CA ARG A 235 -16.82 11.99 11.58
C ARG A 235 -18.05 11.63 10.75
N ALA A 236 -18.56 12.57 9.96
CA ALA A 236 -19.63 12.32 9.01
C ALA A 236 -19.22 11.30 7.94
N SER A 237 -18.01 11.43 7.38
CA SER A 237 -17.50 10.53 6.36
C SER A 237 -17.41 9.07 6.84
N ILE A 238 -17.00 8.84 8.09
CA ILE A 238 -16.97 7.49 8.69
C ILE A 238 -18.39 7.00 8.96
N ARG A 239 -19.26 7.83 9.55
CA ARG A 239 -20.65 7.46 9.86
C ARG A 239 -21.46 7.05 8.63
N GLU A 240 -21.28 7.77 7.54
CA GLU A 240 -21.98 7.55 6.27
C GLU A 240 -21.35 6.43 5.43
N ASN A 241 -20.28 5.82 5.93
CA ASN A 241 -19.44 4.86 5.21
C ASN A 241 -19.06 5.34 3.81
N LYS A 242 -18.52 6.57 3.74
CA LYS A 242 -18.15 7.21 2.48
C LYS A 242 -17.18 6.33 1.68
N PRO A 243 -17.45 6.08 0.38
CA PRO A 243 -16.53 5.34 -0.47
C PRO A 243 -15.12 5.96 -0.43
N TYR A 244 -14.09 5.11 -0.36
CA TYR A 244 -12.72 5.58 -0.18
C TYR A 244 -12.27 6.52 -1.30
N ASP A 245 -12.66 6.26 -2.55
CA ASP A 245 -12.33 7.14 -3.68
C ASP A 245 -12.96 8.53 -3.53
N GLN A 246 -14.19 8.62 -3.00
CA GLN A 246 -14.86 9.87 -2.70
C GLN A 246 -14.18 10.58 -1.53
N PHE A 247 -13.86 9.86 -0.45
CA PHE A 247 -13.13 10.39 0.72
C PHE A 247 -11.80 11.04 0.30
N VAL A 248 -11.00 10.34 -0.50
CA VAL A 248 -9.72 10.86 -1.02
C VAL A 248 -9.94 12.03 -1.98
N ARG A 249 -10.91 11.94 -2.89
CA ARG A 249 -11.20 13.02 -3.86
C ARG A 249 -11.62 14.31 -3.15
N GLU A 250 -12.46 14.22 -2.13
CA GLU A 250 -12.90 15.38 -1.36
C GLU A 250 -11.75 16.07 -0.61
N ILE A 251 -10.72 15.32 -0.20
CA ILE A 251 -9.49 15.89 0.39
C ILE A 251 -8.59 16.51 -0.68
N VAL A 252 -8.23 15.75 -1.72
CA VAL A 252 -7.24 16.17 -2.72
C VAL A 252 -7.75 17.29 -3.63
N ALA A 253 -9.07 17.41 -3.82
CA ALA A 253 -9.68 18.46 -4.62
C ALA A 253 -10.32 19.59 -3.79
N ALA A 254 -10.06 19.62 -2.47
CA ALA A 254 -10.69 20.58 -1.56
C ALA A 254 -10.35 22.04 -1.92
N GLN A 255 -11.37 22.90 -1.91
CA GLN A 255 -11.26 24.34 -2.14
C GLN A 255 -12.23 25.11 -1.24
N GLY A 256 -12.00 26.41 -1.09
CA GLY A 256 -12.79 27.32 -0.27
C GLY A 256 -12.21 27.53 1.12
N SER A 257 -13.05 27.99 2.05
CA SER A 257 -12.64 28.39 3.40
C SER A 257 -12.42 27.18 4.32
N SER A 258 -11.28 27.17 5.01
CA SER A 258 -10.91 26.17 6.02
C SER A 258 -11.86 26.12 7.23
N GLU A 259 -12.63 27.19 7.48
CA GLU A 259 -13.62 27.22 8.57
C GLU A 259 -14.96 26.56 8.17
N ARG A 260 -15.20 26.37 6.87
CA ARG A 260 -16.46 25.83 6.34
C ARG A 260 -16.29 24.49 5.65
N VAL A 261 -15.17 24.29 4.97
CA VAL A 261 -14.86 23.08 4.20
C VAL A 261 -13.76 22.32 4.94
N GLY A 262 -14.16 21.32 5.73
CA GLY A 262 -13.25 20.55 6.59
C GLY A 262 -11.95 20.10 5.90
N PRO A 263 -12.00 19.40 4.75
CA PRO A 263 -10.82 18.88 4.08
C PRO A 263 -9.79 19.93 3.62
N VAL A 264 -10.19 21.20 3.45
CA VAL A 264 -9.26 22.30 3.13
C VAL A 264 -8.17 22.44 4.19
N ASN A 265 -8.43 22.04 5.43
CA ASN A 265 -7.47 22.14 6.53
C ASN A 265 -6.20 21.29 6.29
N LEU A 266 -6.21 20.27 5.44
CA LEU A 266 -4.98 19.57 5.06
C LEU A 266 -3.96 20.52 4.43
N TYR A 267 -4.41 21.47 3.61
CA TYR A 267 -3.59 22.48 2.97
C TYR A 267 -3.14 23.59 3.92
N ARG A 268 -3.73 23.68 5.11
CA ARG A 268 -3.27 24.56 6.19
C ARG A 268 -2.09 23.93 6.94
N VAL A 269 -2.17 22.62 7.22
CA VAL A 269 -1.09 21.86 7.87
C VAL A 269 0.10 21.69 6.94
N ILE A 270 -0.17 21.43 5.66
CA ILE A 270 0.84 21.09 4.67
C ILE A 270 0.93 22.20 3.65
N SER A 271 2.00 22.99 3.74
CA SER A 271 2.08 24.28 3.07
C SER A 271 2.89 24.30 1.77
N THR A 272 3.82 23.37 1.53
CA THR A 272 4.56 23.37 0.26
C THR A 272 4.03 22.36 -0.75
N PRO A 273 4.08 22.64 -2.07
CA PRO A 273 3.74 21.67 -3.11
C PRO A 273 4.51 20.35 -3.00
N GLU A 274 5.78 20.40 -2.60
CA GLU A 274 6.64 19.23 -2.37
C GLU A 274 6.13 18.36 -1.21
N GLN A 275 5.74 18.98 -0.10
CA GLN A 275 5.18 18.26 1.03
C GLN A 275 3.79 17.70 0.72
N LEU A 276 2.98 18.41 -0.07
CA LEU A 276 1.68 17.91 -0.52
C LEU A 276 1.85 16.70 -1.44
N ALA A 277 2.81 16.74 -2.37
CA ALA A 277 3.12 15.62 -3.25
C ALA A 277 3.56 14.38 -2.46
N SER A 278 4.52 14.54 -1.54
CA SER A 278 5.01 13.43 -0.71
C SER A 278 3.94 12.89 0.23
N THR A 279 3.17 13.77 0.87
CA THR A 279 2.13 13.37 1.83
C THR A 279 0.96 12.69 1.11
N THR A 280 0.49 13.24 -0.02
CA THR A 280 -0.57 12.61 -0.81
C THR A 280 -0.15 11.22 -1.29
N SER A 281 1.09 11.10 -1.79
CA SER A 281 1.66 9.82 -2.22
C SER A 281 1.71 8.81 -1.07
N GLN A 282 2.15 9.23 0.11
CA GLN A 282 2.26 8.34 1.26
C GLN A 282 0.89 7.95 1.85
N LEU A 283 -0.01 8.92 2.01
CA LEU A 283 -1.32 8.71 2.66
C LEU A 283 -2.27 7.88 1.80
N PHE A 284 -2.31 8.13 0.49
CA PHE A 284 -3.37 7.58 -0.37
C PHE A 284 -2.87 6.56 -1.39
N LEU A 285 -1.57 6.57 -1.72
CA LEU A 285 -0.98 5.61 -2.66
C LEU A 285 -0.09 4.56 -1.96
N GLY A 286 0.23 4.75 -0.67
CA GLY A 286 1.16 3.88 0.05
C GLY A 286 2.61 3.99 -0.45
N VAL A 287 2.95 5.04 -1.21
CA VAL A 287 4.26 5.20 -1.84
C VAL A 287 5.06 6.30 -1.15
N ARG A 288 6.26 5.96 -0.67
CA ARG A 288 7.19 6.91 -0.04
C ARG A 288 8.11 7.55 -1.08
N ILE A 289 7.61 8.54 -1.81
CA ILE A 289 8.36 9.17 -2.90
C ILE A 289 9.37 10.24 -2.46
N GLN A 290 9.43 10.61 -1.17
CA GLN A 290 10.18 11.79 -0.72
C GLN A 290 11.68 11.74 -1.03
N CYS A 291 12.35 10.58 -0.98
CA CYS A 291 13.77 10.49 -1.36
C CYS A 291 14.01 10.88 -2.82
N ALA A 292 12.98 10.73 -3.68
CA ALA A 292 13.05 11.12 -5.08
C ALA A 292 13.14 12.65 -5.28
N GLN A 293 12.87 13.45 -4.25
CA GLN A 293 12.93 14.91 -4.31
C GLN A 293 14.33 15.43 -4.71
N CYS A 294 15.39 14.83 -4.16
CA CYS A 294 16.77 15.31 -4.34
C CYS A 294 17.58 14.46 -5.33
N HIS A 295 17.29 13.16 -5.43
CA HIS A 295 17.98 12.21 -6.30
C HIS A 295 17.00 11.12 -6.77
N HIS A 296 17.42 10.19 -7.62
CA HIS A 296 16.57 9.02 -7.90
C HIS A 296 16.43 8.19 -6.63
N HIS A 297 15.23 7.67 -6.35
CA HIS A 297 15.00 6.91 -5.13
C HIS A 297 16.00 5.76 -5.04
N PRO A 298 16.74 5.61 -3.92
CA PRO A 298 17.87 4.69 -3.85
C PRO A 298 17.42 3.22 -3.86
N PHE A 299 16.17 2.99 -3.45
CA PHE A 299 15.62 1.66 -3.19
C PHE A 299 14.31 1.37 -3.94
N ASP A 300 13.93 2.22 -4.89
CA ASP A 300 12.65 2.12 -5.59
C ASP A 300 12.76 2.73 -7.00
N LYS A 301 11.79 2.45 -7.87
CA LYS A 301 11.79 2.85 -9.28
C LYS A 301 11.61 4.35 -9.49
N TRP A 302 11.20 5.10 -8.46
CA TRP A 302 10.82 6.51 -8.58
C TRP A 302 12.00 7.43 -8.90
N SER A 303 11.87 8.18 -9.99
CA SER A 303 12.81 9.19 -10.40
C SER A 303 12.48 10.56 -9.82
N GLN A 304 13.44 11.48 -9.90
CA GLN A 304 13.20 12.87 -9.54
C GLN A 304 12.15 13.53 -10.45
N ASP A 305 12.04 13.10 -11.71
CA ASP A 305 10.98 13.58 -12.60
C ASP A 305 9.59 13.10 -12.13
N ASP A 306 9.47 11.89 -11.59
CA ASP A 306 8.19 11.40 -11.03
C ASP A 306 7.79 12.22 -9.79
N PHE A 307 8.75 12.57 -8.93
CA PHE A 307 8.49 13.45 -7.78
C PHE A 307 7.97 14.81 -8.24
N TYR A 308 8.69 15.47 -9.16
CA TYR A 308 8.31 16.80 -9.63
C TYR A 308 7.06 16.79 -10.52
N GLY A 309 6.75 15.65 -11.18
CA GLY A 309 5.47 15.40 -11.83
C GLY A 309 4.30 15.47 -10.84
N MET A 310 4.45 14.83 -9.67
CA MET A 310 3.46 14.94 -8.59
C MET A 310 3.36 16.35 -8.02
N VAL A 311 4.50 17.05 -7.83
CA VAL A 311 4.53 18.45 -7.39
C VAL A 311 3.73 19.35 -8.33
N GLY A 312 3.76 19.07 -9.63
CA GLY A 312 3.01 19.80 -10.66
C GLY A 312 1.51 19.92 -10.38
N PHE A 313 0.88 18.93 -9.73
CA PHE A 313 -0.53 19.02 -9.34
C PHE A 313 -0.79 20.06 -8.25
N PHE A 314 0.17 20.26 -7.35
CA PHE A 314 0.04 21.11 -6.17
C PHE A 314 0.64 22.51 -6.34
N ASN A 315 1.51 22.71 -7.34
CA ASN A 315 2.15 24.01 -7.60
C ASN A 315 1.16 25.13 -7.99
N ARG A 316 -0.09 24.76 -8.29
CA ARG A 316 -1.18 25.67 -8.59
C ARG A 316 -2.10 25.96 -7.41
N VAL A 317 -1.85 25.38 -6.24
CA VAL A 317 -2.66 25.63 -5.04
C VAL A 317 -2.32 27.02 -4.52
N GLN A 318 -3.33 27.89 -4.50
CA GLN A 318 -3.25 29.24 -3.94
C GLN A 318 -3.89 29.24 -2.55
N ARG A 319 -3.31 30.02 -1.64
CA ARG A 319 -3.83 30.20 -0.29
C ARG A 319 -3.87 31.66 0.07
N ARG A 320 -5.01 32.11 0.59
CA ARG A 320 -5.18 33.45 1.15
C ARG A 320 -5.68 33.31 2.58
N GLY A 321 -4.98 33.89 3.55
CA GLY A 321 -5.35 33.77 4.96
C GLY A 321 -5.37 35.12 5.67
N ASP A 322 -6.08 35.14 6.79
CA ASP A 322 -6.19 36.27 7.71
C ASP A 322 -5.58 35.96 9.10
N GLY A 323 -4.93 34.79 9.24
CA GLY A 323 -4.35 34.29 10.50
C GLY A 323 -5.29 33.37 11.28
N GLU A 324 -6.61 33.54 11.14
CA GLU A 324 -7.61 32.68 11.75
C GLU A 324 -7.96 31.51 10.84
N GLY A 325 -8.09 31.75 9.54
CA GLY A 325 -8.37 30.74 8.52
C GLY A 325 -7.56 30.93 7.24
N ILE A 326 -7.75 30.00 6.32
CA ILE A 326 -7.29 30.11 4.93
C ILE A 326 -8.47 29.86 3.98
N ASP A 327 -8.43 30.51 2.83
CA ASP A 327 -9.20 30.16 1.65
C ASP A 327 -8.26 29.55 0.61
N VAL A 328 -8.61 28.36 0.10
CA VAL A 328 -7.81 27.60 -0.86
C VAL A 328 -8.50 27.60 -2.21
N SER A 329 -7.75 27.97 -3.25
CA SER A 329 -8.21 27.98 -4.64
C SER A 329 -7.16 27.38 -5.57
N VAL A 330 -7.58 27.03 -6.79
CA VAL A 330 -6.68 26.54 -7.84
C VAL A 330 -6.36 27.65 -8.83
N GLY A 331 -5.09 28.02 -8.91
CA GLY A 331 -4.54 28.96 -9.87
C GLY A 331 -4.27 28.35 -11.26
N PRO A 332 -3.74 29.15 -12.18
CA PRO A 332 -3.29 28.66 -13.49
C PRO A 332 -2.20 27.58 -13.31
N PRO A 333 -2.02 26.67 -14.28
CA PRO A 333 -0.91 25.73 -14.25
C PRO A 333 0.41 26.50 -14.16
N ALA A 334 1.28 26.09 -13.26
CA ALA A 334 2.63 26.63 -13.13
C ALA A 334 3.64 25.56 -13.55
N GLU A 335 4.61 25.95 -14.38
CA GLU A 335 5.67 25.06 -14.81
C GLU A 335 6.51 24.63 -13.61
N VAL A 336 6.67 23.32 -13.43
CA VAL A 336 7.61 22.75 -12.46
C VAL A 336 8.86 22.34 -13.23
N ARG A 337 10.04 22.62 -12.67
CA ARG A 337 11.31 22.22 -13.26
C ARG A 337 12.04 21.24 -12.35
N ASN A 338 12.64 20.23 -12.96
CA ASN A 338 13.56 19.36 -12.23
C ASN A 338 14.82 20.18 -11.85
N PRO A 339 15.20 20.26 -10.56
CA PRO A 339 16.29 21.11 -10.08
C PRO A 339 17.66 20.66 -10.58
N ARG A 340 17.82 19.38 -10.93
CA ARG A 340 19.08 18.82 -11.43
C ARG A 340 19.24 19.00 -12.94
N SER A 341 18.17 18.80 -13.71
CA SER A 341 18.23 18.86 -15.18
C SER A 341 17.85 20.23 -15.75
N GLY A 342 17.15 21.08 -14.96
CA GLY A 342 16.58 22.36 -15.40
C GLY A 342 15.39 22.23 -16.36
N LYS A 343 15.03 21.00 -16.76
CA LYS A 343 13.95 20.75 -17.72
C LYS A 343 12.58 20.91 -17.07
N ALA A 344 11.63 21.39 -17.87
CA ALA A 344 10.23 21.43 -17.51
C ALA A 344 9.67 20.02 -17.33
N VAL A 345 8.89 19.81 -16.27
CA VAL A 345 8.24 18.56 -15.93
C VAL A 345 6.73 18.79 -15.87
N PRO A 346 5.95 18.47 -16.92
CA PRO A 346 4.50 18.40 -16.84
C PRO A 346 3.99 17.54 -15.67
N PRO A 347 2.88 17.95 -15.02
CA PRO A 347 2.22 17.15 -14.01
C PRO A 347 1.80 15.78 -14.58
N HIS A 348 2.10 14.71 -13.85
CA HIS A 348 1.70 13.35 -14.21
C HIS A 348 1.58 12.49 -12.95
N PRO A 349 0.64 11.52 -12.91
CA PRO A 349 0.53 10.62 -11.78
C PRO A 349 1.70 9.64 -11.75
N LEU A 350 1.92 9.05 -10.58
CA LEU A 350 2.86 7.94 -10.45
C LEU A 350 2.50 6.80 -11.39
N GLU A 351 3.51 6.08 -11.86
CA GLU A 351 3.43 4.97 -12.82
C GLU A 351 3.12 5.32 -14.27
N GLU A 352 2.64 6.54 -14.59
CA GLU A 352 2.50 6.95 -15.98
C GLU A 352 3.82 7.43 -16.60
N GLY A 353 4.78 7.90 -15.79
CA GLY A 353 6.16 8.17 -16.18
C GLY A 353 6.38 9.41 -17.08
N PHE A 354 7.45 10.14 -16.83
CA PHE A 354 7.85 11.28 -17.65
C PHE A 354 8.25 10.88 -19.08
N GLY A 355 7.60 11.45 -20.10
CA GLY A 355 7.90 11.18 -21.52
C GLY A 355 7.20 9.94 -22.10
N VAL A 356 6.34 9.28 -21.34
CA VAL A 356 5.36 8.34 -21.89
C VAL A 356 4.24 9.18 -22.48
N GLN A 357 4.19 9.32 -23.80
CA GLN A 357 2.97 9.79 -24.46
C GLN A 357 1.86 8.83 -24.04
N GLY A 358 0.94 9.31 -23.20
CA GLY A 358 -0.19 8.52 -22.74
C GLY A 358 -0.89 7.91 -23.93
N SER A 359 -0.92 6.57 -23.99
CA SER A 359 -1.92 5.90 -24.82
C SER A 359 -3.26 6.26 -24.18
N GLY A 360 -3.90 7.30 -24.69
CA GLY A 360 -5.22 7.71 -24.25
C GLY A 360 -6.13 6.49 -24.26
N ARG A 361 -6.47 5.98 -23.07
CA ARG A 361 -7.65 5.14 -22.92
C ARG A 361 -8.83 6.08 -23.11
N SER A 362 -9.21 6.29 -24.36
CA SER A 362 -10.56 6.73 -24.68
C SER A 362 -11.50 5.67 -24.10
N GLN A 363 -12.06 5.93 -22.93
CA GLN A 363 -13.27 5.26 -22.52
C GLN A 363 -14.35 5.67 -23.53
N GLN A 364 -14.53 4.85 -24.56
CA GLN A 364 -15.81 4.78 -25.25
C GLN A 364 -16.82 4.34 -24.19
N ARG A 365 -17.52 5.33 -23.63
CA ARG A 365 -18.82 5.12 -23.01
C ARG A 365 -19.73 4.57 -24.11
N ASN A 366 -19.95 3.27 -24.11
CA ASN A 366 -21.13 2.72 -24.74
C ASN A 366 -22.29 2.76 -23.74
N ARG A 367 -23.44 3.08 -24.31
CA ARG A 367 -24.75 3.33 -23.70
C ARG A 367 -25.23 2.19 -22.81
#